data_AF-A0A7C4YZU4-F1
#
_entry.id   AF-A0A7C4YZU4-F1
#
_cell.length_a   1.000
_cell.length_b   1.000
_cell.length_c   1.000
_cell.angle_alpha   90.00
_cell.angle_beta   90.00
_cell.angle_gamma   90.00
#
_symmetry.space_group_name_H-M   'P 1'
#
loop_
_entity.id
_entity.type
_entity.pdbx_description
1 polymer ?
#
loop_
_entity_poly.entity_id
_entity_poly.type
_entity_poly.pdbx_seq_one_letter_code
_entity_poly.pdbx_strand_id
1 'polypeptide(L)'
;MHSASMKRKIIKQGHNTLTVTIPSRWAQEHGLSAGRELDLIESNGSLVLYPQQHETHRIATIDLRGLDIPTIWKYYMAAVREGYDEIEFRFDPKAKYPNPYKYYKAHTDELRSGPMSAKYTPHEMILSMTSRFVGIEVVESHNDRC
;
A
#
# COMPACT_ATOMS: atom_id res chain seq x y z
N MET A 1 -15.19 12.83 23.86
CA MET A 1 -14.24 13.78 23.23
C MET A 1 -14.95 15.10 23.07
N HIS A 2 -14.48 16.17 23.71
CA HIS A 2 -15.10 17.49 23.57
C HIS A 2 -14.72 18.07 22.20
N SER A 3 -15.69 18.17 21.29
CA SER A 3 -15.51 18.93 20.05
C SER A 3 -15.63 20.41 20.39
N ALA A 4 -14.51 21.14 20.38
CA ALA A 4 -14.52 22.58 20.56
C ALA A 4 -15.12 23.22 19.30
N SER A 5 -16.39 23.61 19.35
CA SER A 5 -17.03 24.31 18.24
C SER A 5 -16.43 25.72 18.11
N MET A 6 -15.68 25.96 17.03
CA MET A 6 -15.17 27.28 16.68
C MET A 6 -15.92 27.83 15.49
N LYS A 7 -16.39 29.07 15.59
CA LYS A 7 -17.01 29.81 14.48
C LYS A 7 -15.96 30.67 13.77
N ARG A 8 -16.00 30.70 12.45
CA ARG A 8 -15.20 31.58 11.59
C ARG A 8 -16.12 32.33 10.64
N LYS A 9 -15.81 33.59 10.39
CA LYS A 9 -16.56 34.43 9.46
C LYS A 9 -16.00 34.19 8.06
N ILE A 10 -16.90 34.13 7.08
CA ILE A 10 -16.53 34.12 5.66
C ILE A 10 -16.14 35.55 5.25
N ILE A 11 -15.01 35.68 4.58
CA ILE A 11 -14.45 36.96 4.11
C ILE A 11 -14.53 36.98 2.59
N LYS A 12 -15.01 38.08 2.02
CA LYS A 12 -15.01 38.28 0.56
C LYS A 12 -13.61 38.68 0.10
N GLN A 13 -13.03 37.88 -0.80
CA GLN A 13 -11.77 38.17 -1.48
C GLN A 13 -12.05 38.42 -2.96
N GLY A 14 -11.88 39.65 -3.41
CA GLY A 14 -12.17 40.03 -4.80
C GLY A 14 -13.66 39.91 -5.15
N HIS A 15 -13.96 39.76 -6.43
CA HIS A 15 -15.35 39.79 -6.91
C HIS A 15 -16.09 38.47 -6.63
N ASN A 16 -15.42 37.33 -6.86
CA ASN A 16 -16.05 36.00 -6.93
C ASN A 16 -15.50 34.97 -5.93
N THR A 17 -14.61 35.37 -5.01
CA THR A 17 -13.98 34.41 -4.09
C THR A 17 -14.35 34.71 -2.65
N LEU A 18 -14.63 33.65 -1.91
CA LEU A 18 -14.86 33.69 -0.47
C LEU A 18 -13.72 32.92 0.20
N THR A 19 -13.28 33.40 1.36
CA THR A 19 -12.24 32.77 2.16
C THR A 19 -12.70 32.58 3.59
N VAL A 20 -12.14 31.57 4.26
CA VAL A 20 -12.29 31.33 5.69
C VAL A 20 -10.90 31.12 6.29
N THR A 21 -10.68 31.65 7.48
CA THR A 21 -9.40 31.48 8.17
C THR A 21 -9.38 30.18 8.96
N ILE A 22 -8.31 29.41 8.80
CA ILE A 22 -8.04 28.23 9.63
C ILE A 22 -7.41 28.63 10.97
N PRO A 23 -7.59 27.86 12.06
CA PRO A 23 -6.93 28.13 13.33
C PRO A 23 -5.41 28.07 13.20
N SER A 24 -4.69 29.08 13.71
CA SER A 24 -3.22 29.14 13.62
C SER A 24 -2.54 27.97 14.33
N ARG A 25 -3.05 27.55 15.49
CA ARG A 25 -2.54 26.39 16.23
C ARG A 25 -2.63 25.11 15.41
N TRP A 26 -3.80 24.86 14.82
CA TRP A 26 -4.02 23.69 13.95
C TRP A 26 -3.12 23.74 12.71
N ALA A 27 -2.95 24.92 12.11
CA ALA A 27 -2.03 25.09 10.99
C ALA A 27 -0.57 24.76 11.36
N GLN A 28 -0.11 25.18 12.53
CA GLN A 28 1.22 24.87 13.05
C GLN A 28 1.41 23.38 13.36
N GLU A 29 0.42 22.76 14.02
CA GLU A 29 0.42 21.33 14.35
C GLU A 29 0.53 20.45 13.10
N HIS A 30 0.00 20.92 11.97
CA HIS A 30 0.03 20.21 10.68
C HIS A 30 1.07 20.76 9.69
N GLY A 31 1.99 21.62 10.11
CA GLY A 31 3.08 22.12 9.26
C GLY A 31 2.61 22.93 8.04
N LEU A 32 1.42 23.54 8.12
CA LEU A 32 0.83 24.33 7.04
C LEU A 32 1.43 25.75 7.05
N SER A 33 1.80 26.22 5.87
CA SER A 33 2.36 27.55 5.63
C SER A 33 1.82 28.13 4.32
N ALA A 34 2.02 29.43 4.10
CA ALA A 34 1.58 30.07 2.86
C ALA A 34 2.18 29.35 1.65
N GLY A 35 1.34 29.02 0.66
CA GLY A 35 1.73 28.24 -0.52
C GLY A 35 1.55 26.73 -0.39
N ARG A 36 1.18 26.21 0.80
CA ARG A 36 0.72 24.82 0.95
C ARG A 36 -0.76 24.69 0.61
N GLU A 37 -1.11 23.54 0.07
CA GLU A 37 -2.48 23.17 -0.26
C GLU A 37 -3.12 22.37 0.87
N LEU A 38 -4.46 22.39 0.87
CA LEU A 38 -5.32 21.59 1.74
C LEU A 38 -6.27 20.84 0.83
N ASP A 39 -6.52 19.58 1.17
CA ASP A 39 -7.56 18.84 0.50
C ASP A 39 -8.92 19.20 1.12
N LEU A 40 -9.94 19.24 0.27
CA LEU A 40 -11.25 19.77 0.60
C LEU A 40 -12.31 18.84 0.01
N ILE A 41 -13.00 18.11 0.89
CA ILE A 41 -14.10 17.22 0.50
C ILE A 41 -15.42 17.88 0.85
N GLU A 42 -16.32 17.96 -0.14
CA GLU A 42 -17.72 18.27 0.09
C GLU A 42 -18.50 16.99 0.43
N SER A 43 -19.17 16.97 1.58
CA SER A 43 -20.00 15.84 2.00
C SER A 43 -21.17 16.31 2.85
N ASN A 44 -22.40 15.94 2.46
CA ASN A 44 -23.62 16.20 3.23
C ASN A 44 -23.78 17.69 3.65
N GLY A 45 -23.54 18.62 2.72
CA GLY A 45 -23.62 20.07 2.99
C GLY A 45 -22.51 20.61 3.92
N SER A 46 -21.48 19.80 4.17
CA SER A 46 -20.29 20.17 4.93
C SER A 46 -19.08 20.21 4.01
N LEU A 47 -18.15 21.13 4.30
CA LEU A 47 -16.81 21.12 3.73
C LEU A 47 -15.84 20.61 4.79
N VAL A 48 -15.18 19.50 4.50
CA VAL A 48 -14.18 18.88 5.37
C VAL A 48 -12.81 19.22 4.82
N LEU A 49 -12.02 19.90 5.65
CA LEU A 49 -10.64 20.28 5.36
C LEU A 49 -9.70 19.31 6.06
N TYR A 50 -8.71 18.80 5.34
CA TYR A 50 -7.64 18.01 5.93
C TYR A 50 -6.29 18.50 5.39
N PRO A 51 -5.23 18.46 6.21
CA PRO A 51 -3.88 18.71 5.72
C PRO A 51 -3.66 17.78 4.54
N GLN A 52 -3.11 18.29 3.43
CA GLN A 52 -2.75 17.45 2.31
C GLN A 52 -1.87 16.33 2.85
N GLN A 53 -2.45 15.13 2.95
CA GLN A 53 -1.65 13.95 3.14
C GLN A 53 -1.02 13.80 1.78
N HIS A 54 0.30 13.97 1.71
CA HIS A 54 0.99 13.02 0.87
C HIS A 54 0.57 11.67 1.47
N GLU A 55 -0.45 11.02 0.87
CA GLU A 55 -0.44 9.58 0.83
C GLU A 55 0.92 9.29 0.24
N THR A 56 1.90 9.08 1.13
CA THR A 56 3.21 8.63 0.72
C THR A 56 2.89 7.25 0.20
N HIS A 57 2.60 7.13 -1.09
CA HIS A 57 2.34 5.86 -1.72
C HIS A 57 3.49 4.93 -1.35
N ARG A 58 3.21 4.01 -0.42
CA ARG A 58 4.24 3.23 0.27
C ARG A 58 4.51 2.03 -0.60
N ILE A 59 5.65 2.05 -1.28
CA ILE A 59 6.13 0.92 -2.07
C ILE A 59 7.15 0.13 -1.24
N ALA A 60 6.90 -1.16 -1.04
CA ALA A 60 7.89 -2.09 -0.51
C ALA A 60 8.59 -2.80 -1.67
N THR A 61 9.92 -2.77 -1.70
CA THR A 61 10.69 -3.54 -2.69
C THR A 61 11.21 -4.84 -2.06
N ILE A 62 10.90 -5.98 -2.67
CA ILE A 62 11.39 -7.30 -2.26
C ILE A 62 12.24 -7.89 -3.40
N ASP A 63 13.55 -7.96 -3.17
CA ASP A 63 14.47 -8.61 -4.08
C ASP A 63 14.55 -10.11 -3.78
N LEU A 64 14.07 -10.95 -4.72
CA LEU A 64 14.00 -12.39 -4.55
C LEU A 64 15.36 -13.09 -4.74
N ARG A 65 16.38 -12.39 -5.25
CA ARG A 65 17.67 -12.99 -5.60
C ARG A 65 18.39 -13.50 -4.34
N GLY A 66 18.60 -14.80 -4.29
CA GLY A 66 19.28 -15.46 -3.16
C GLY A 66 18.40 -15.68 -1.93
N LEU A 67 17.10 -15.38 -2.01
CA LEU A 67 16.16 -15.65 -0.91
C LEU A 67 15.54 -17.04 -1.02
N ASP A 68 15.33 -17.68 0.13
CA ASP A 68 14.52 -18.89 0.23
C ASP A 68 13.03 -18.56 0.39
N ILE A 69 12.16 -19.54 0.13
CA ILE A 69 10.69 -19.35 0.20
C ILE A 69 10.23 -18.82 1.56
N PRO A 70 10.67 -19.35 2.73
CA PRO A 70 10.28 -18.80 4.02
C PRO A 70 10.65 -17.32 4.19
N THR A 71 11.81 -16.90 3.71
CA THR A 71 12.24 -15.49 3.80
C THR A 71 11.41 -14.59 2.89
N ILE A 72 11.10 -15.05 1.67
CA ILE A 72 10.20 -14.33 0.74
C ILE A 72 8.83 -14.11 1.39
N TRP A 73 8.25 -15.16 1.99
CA TRP A 73 6.98 -15.06 2.73
C TRP A 73 7.05 -14.09 3.90
N LYS A 74 8.14 -14.13 4.68
CA LYS A 74 8.34 -13.24 5.81
C LYS A 74 8.31 -11.77 5.38
N TYR A 75 9.00 -11.42 4.29
CA TYR A 75 9.01 -10.05 3.78
C TYR A 75 7.68 -9.63 3.17
N TYR A 76 7.07 -10.51 2.37
CA TYR A 76 5.75 -10.26 1.81
C TYR A 76 4.71 -10.00 2.92
N MET A 77 4.65 -10.87 3.93
CA MET A 77 3.73 -10.70 5.05
C MET A 77 4.03 -9.46 5.91
N ALA A 78 5.30 -9.04 5.99
CA ALA A 78 5.66 -7.80 6.65
C ALA A 78 5.10 -6.60 5.87
N ALA A 79 5.30 -6.54 4.55
CA ALA A 79 4.77 -5.47 3.71
C ALA A 79 3.23 -5.38 3.78
N VAL A 80 2.54 -6.52 3.70
CA VAL A 80 1.07 -6.56 3.82
C VAL A 80 0.60 -6.08 5.20
N ARG A 81 1.24 -6.53 6.29
CA ARG A 81 0.84 -6.16 7.66
C ARG A 81 1.15 -4.71 8.02
N GLU A 82 2.20 -4.13 7.45
CA GLU A 82 2.57 -2.73 7.63
C GLU A 82 1.72 -1.77 6.78
N GLY A 83 0.84 -2.30 5.92
CA GLY A 83 -0.06 -1.51 5.08
C GLY A 83 0.67 -0.73 3.99
N TYR A 84 1.56 -1.39 3.26
CA TYR A 84 2.13 -0.82 2.04
C TYR A 84 1.07 -0.85 0.91
N ASP A 85 1.05 0.20 0.10
CA ASP A 85 0.10 0.36 -1.02
C ASP A 85 0.51 -0.52 -2.21
N GLU A 86 1.82 -0.67 -2.44
CA GLU A 86 2.39 -1.52 -3.49
C GLU A 86 3.56 -2.35 -2.98
N ILE A 87 3.75 -3.51 -3.60
CA ILE A 87 4.90 -4.38 -3.38
C ILE A 87 5.54 -4.66 -4.73
N GLU A 88 6.75 -4.13 -4.94
CA GLU A 88 7.56 -4.41 -6.13
C GLU A 88 8.46 -5.63 -5.85
N PHE A 89 8.26 -6.71 -6.59
CA PHE A 89 9.15 -7.86 -6.59
C PHE A 89 10.22 -7.72 -7.67
N ARG A 90 11.48 -7.95 -7.31
CA ARG A 90 12.60 -8.01 -8.27
C ARG A 90 13.17 -9.41 -8.32
N PHE A 91 13.46 -9.92 -9.52
CA PHE A 91 13.91 -11.30 -9.70
C PHE A 91 14.74 -11.50 -10.97
N ASP A 92 15.52 -12.59 -11.00
CA ASP A 92 16.10 -13.08 -12.25
C ASP A 92 15.00 -13.78 -13.07
N PRO A 93 14.72 -13.36 -14.32
CA PRO A 93 13.72 -13.99 -15.18
C PRO A 93 13.93 -15.50 -15.38
N LYS A 94 15.17 -15.96 -15.27
CA LYS A 94 15.57 -17.36 -15.45
C LYS A 94 15.52 -18.15 -14.14
N ALA A 95 15.32 -17.49 -13.00
CA ALA A 95 15.22 -18.16 -11.72
C ALA A 95 14.04 -19.13 -11.68
N LYS A 96 14.19 -20.13 -10.80
CA LYS A 96 13.22 -21.18 -10.62
C LYS A 96 13.01 -21.42 -9.13
N TYR A 97 11.78 -21.22 -8.68
CA TYR A 97 11.41 -21.35 -7.28
C TYR A 97 10.65 -22.65 -7.05
N PRO A 98 10.85 -23.32 -5.89
CA PRO A 98 9.97 -24.41 -5.50
C PRO A 98 8.57 -23.87 -5.20
N ASN A 99 7.59 -24.76 -5.01
CA ASN A 99 6.25 -24.38 -4.61
C ASN A 99 6.31 -23.44 -3.38
N PRO A 100 5.67 -22.25 -3.43
CA PRO A 100 5.75 -21.27 -2.33
C PRO A 100 5.13 -21.81 -1.03
N TYR A 101 4.35 -22.88 -1.08
CA TYR A 101 3.73 -23.53 0.07
C TYR A 101 4.40 -24.83 0.51
N LYS A 102 5.57 -25.16 -0.07
CA LYS A 102 6.35 -26.35 0.30
C LYS A 102 6.62 -26.45 1.81
N TYR A 103 6.76 -25.32 2.49
CA TYR A 103 7.09 -25.25 3.92
C TYR A 103 5.86 -25.07 4.83
N TYR A 104 4.66 -24.88 4.27
CA TYR A 104 3.41 -24.67 5.04
C TYR A 104 2.49 -25.89 5.04
N LYS A 105 2.65 -26.82 4.10
CA LYS A 105 1.94 -28.10 4.11
C LYS A 105 2.66 -29.08 5.02
N ALA A 106 2.27 -29.12 6.30
CA ALA A 106 2.43 -30.33 7.08
C ALA A 106 1.21 -31.25 6.83
N HIS A 107 1.48 -32.45 6.30
CA HIS A 107 0.79 -33.71 6.60
C HIS A 107 -0.42 -34.29 5.82
N THR A 108 -1.03 -33.70 4.79
CA THR A 108 -2.21 -34.39 4.17
C THR A 108 -2.17 -34.69 2.67
N ASP A 109 -1.45 -33.94 1.84
CA ASP A 109 -1.52 -34.13 0.37
C ASP A 109 -0.28 -34.75 -0.29
N GLU A 110 0.83 -34.91 0.44
CA GLU A 110 2.08 -35.48 -0.11
C GLU A 110 1.93 -36.93 -0.59
N LEU A 111 0.87 -37.63 -0.18
CA LEU A 111 0.58 -39.01 -0.58
C LEU A 111 -0.21 -39.14 -1.90
N ARG A 112 -0.83 -38.06 -2.41
CA ARG A 112 -1.77 -38.15 -3.54
C ARG A 112 -1.32 -37.51 -4.85
N SER A 113 -0.38 -36.58 -4.80
CA SER A 113 0.10 -35.89 -5.99
C SER A 113 1.59 -36.15 -6.11
N GLY A 114 2.02 -36.67 -7.27
CA GLY A 114 3.40 -37.04 -7.57
C GLY A 114 4.42 -35.93 -7.31
N PRO A 115 5.72 -36.22 -7.53
CA PRO A 115 6.83 -35.45 -6.96
C PRO A 115 6.65 -33.94 -7.14
N MET A 116 6.68 -33.19 -6.02
CA MET A 116 6.69 -31.71 -5.93
C MET A 116 7.96 -31.09 -6.55
N SER A 117 8.23 -31.43 -7.81
CA SER A 117 9.40 -31.02 -8.59
C SER A 117 9.07 -29.88 -9.56
N ALA A 118 7.80 -29.46 -9.64
CA ALA A 118 7.41 -28.32 -10.47
C ALA A 118 8.10 -27.06 -9.95
N LYS A 119 9.06 -26.58 -10.75
CA LYS A 119 9.79 -25.34 -10.53
C LYS A 119 9.01 -24.19 -11.17
N TYR A 120 8.50 -23.30 -10.33
CA TYR A 120 7.73 -22.12 -10.73
C TYR A 120 8.69 -21.05 -11.29
N THR A 121 8.27 -20.38 -12.35
CA THR A 121 8.85 -19.08 -12.72
C THR A 121 8.59 -18.06 -11.60
N PRO A 122 9.33 -16.94 -11.55
CA PRO A 122 9.07 -15.90 -10.55
C PRO A 122 7.62 -15.41 -10.59
N HIS A 123 7.08 -15.15 -11.78
CA HIS A 123 5.69 -14.73 -11.99
C HIS A 123 4.67 -15.74 -11.46
N GLU A 124 4.82 -17.03 -11.79
CA GLU A 124 3.89 -18.05 -11.30
C GLU A 124 3.97 -18.20 -9.78
N MET A 125 5.16 -18.07 -9.20
CA MET A 125 5.35 -18.09 -7.75
C MET A 125 4.63 -16.91 -7.09
N ILE A 126 4.88 -15.69 -7.56
CA ILE A 126 4.29 -14.45 -7.02
C ILE A 126 2.76 -14.48 -7.17
N LEU A 127 2.25 -14.85 -8.35
CA LEU A 127 0.82 -14.98 -8.59
C LEU A 127 0.18 -16.03 -7.65
N SER A 128 0.86 -17.14 -7.42
CA SER A 128 0.39 -18.17 -6.48
C SER A 128 0.38 -17.68 -5.02
N MET A 129 1.26 -16.75 -4.66
CA MET A 129 1.28 -16.11 -3.33
C MET A 129 0.16 -15.07 -3.19
N THR A 130 0.02 -14.16 -4.16
CA THR A 130 -0.92 -13.02 -4.08
C THR A 130 -2.38 -13.46 -4.20
N SER A 131 -2.69 -14.43 -5.06
CA SER A 131 -4.05 -14.94 -5.28
C SER A 131 -4.76 -15.52 -4.04
N ARG A 132 -4.04 -15.74 -2.94
CA ARG A 132 -4.63 -16.17 -1.66
C ARG A 132 -5.09 -15.02 -0.77
N PHE A 133 -4.77 -13.78 -1.11
CA PHE A 133 -5.08 -12.61 -0.32
C PHE A 133 -6.18 -11.79 -0.99
N VAL A 134 -7.23 -11.48 -0.23
CA VAL A 134 -8.31 -10.61 -0.70
C VAL A 134 -7.77 -9.18 -0.80
N GLY A 135 -8.01 -8.52 -1.94
CA GLY A 135 -7.61 -7.13 -2.16
C GLY A 135 -6.15 -6.94 -2.58
N ILE A 136 -5.44 -8.01 -2.96
CA ILE A 136 -4.10 -7.92 -3.55
C ILE A 136 -4.15 -8.52 -4.95
N GLU A 137 -3.69 -7.76 -5.94
CA GLU A 137 -3.59 -8.18 -7.32
C GLU A 137 -2.26 -7.74 -7.94
N VAL A 138 -1.80 -8.47 -8.97
CA VAL A 138 -0.61 -8.09 -9.74
C VAL A 138 -1.06 -7.08 -10.79
N VAL A 139 -0.68 -5.82 -10.61
CA VAL A 139 -1.10 -4.69 -11.47
C VAL A 139 -0.15 -4.43 -12.63
N GLU A 140 1.14 -4.76 -12.49
CA GLU A 140 2.16 -4.54 -13.52
C GLU A 140 3.14 -5.72 -13.54
N SER A 141 3.62 -6.11 -14.71
CA SER A 141 4.56 -7.22 -14.87
C SER A 141 5.53 -6.95 -16.03
N HIS A 142 6.83 -7.06 -15.71
CA HIS A 142 7.96 -6.94 -16.62
C HIS A 142 8.81 -8.20 -16.54
N ASN A 143 9.86 -8.31 -17.37
CA ASN A 143 10.70 -9.51 -17.40
C ASN A 143 11.42 -9.80 -16.07
N ASP A 144 11.87 -8.76 -15.36
CA ASP A 144 12.70 -8.82 -14.15
C ASP A 144 12.04 -8.27 -12.89
N ARG A 145 10.79 -7.79 -12.99
CA ARG A 145 9.99 -7.28 -11.88
C ARG A 145 8.49 -7.44 -12.12
N CYS A 146 7.71 -7.55 -11.04
CA CYS A 146 6.25 -7.44 -11.07
C CYS A 146 5.70 -7.10 -9.68
#